data_AF-W4M6C9-F1
#
_entry.id   AF-W4M6C9-F1
#
_cell.length_a   1.000
_cell.length_b   1.000
_cell.length_c   1.000
_cell.angle_alpha   90.00
_cell.angle_beta   90.00
_cell.angle_gamma   90.00
#
_symmetry.space_group_name_H-M   'P 1'
#
loop_
_entity.id
_entity.type
_entity.pdbx_description
1 polymer ?
#
loop_
_entity_poly.entity_id
_entity_poly.type
_entity_poly.pdbx_seq_one_letter_code
_entity_poly.pdbx_strand_id
1 'polypeptide(L)' 'MIETPEQYEKAEEAVAKLKGFLLAARRTHTADAYRTLSAPILRELQERERDILVYLSRSPEMLAGS' A
#
# COMPACT_ATOMS: atom_id res chain seq x y z
N MET A 1 -4.68 -8.83 5.11
CA MET A 1 -5.98 -9.23 4.56
C MET A 1 -7.01 -8.20 4.96
N ILE A 2 -7.69 -7.62 3.97
CA ILE A 2 -8.74 -6.61 4.16
C ILE A 2 -10.10 -7.31 4.09
N GLU A 3 -10.99 -6.95 5.01
CA GLU A 3 -12.32 -7.55 5.18
C GLU A 3 -13.42 -6.50 5.17
N THR A 4 -13.14 -5.27 5.59
CA THR A 4 -14.15 -4.21 5.69
C THR A 4 -13.81 -2.98 4.85
N PRO A 5 -14.80 -2.13 4.53
CA PRO A 5 -14.57 -0.85 3.85
C PRO A 5 -13.57 0.06 4.60
N GLU A 6 -13.62 0.10 5.93
CA GLU A 6 -12.72 0.93 6.73
C GLU A 6 -11.28 0.42 6.70
N GLN A 7 -11.10 -0.90 6.62
CA GLN A 7 -9.78 -1.50 6.42
C GLN A 7 -9.24 -1.21 5.02
N TYR A 8 -10.12 -1.19 4.01
CA TYR A 8 -9.78 -0.77 2.65
C TYR A 8 -9.33 0.70 2.60
N GLU A 9 -10.09 1.61 3.21
CA GLU A 9 -9.74 3.04 3.28
C GLU A 9 -8.37 3.25 3.96
N LYS A 10 -8.12 2.56 5.07
CA LYS A 10 -6.82 2.61 5.75
C LYS A 10 -5.68 2.04 4.90
N ALA A 11 -5.94 1.01 4.11
CA ALA A 11 -4.94 0.44 3.21
C ALA A 11 -4.61 1.41 2.07
N GLU A 12 -5.61 2.04 1.47
CA GLU A 12 -5.44 3.08 0.45
C GLU A 12 -4.65 4.29 0.99
N GLU A 13 -5.00 4.78 2.18
CA GLU A 13 -4.25 5.84 2.85
C GLU A 13 -2.79 5.45 3.08
N ALA A 14 -2.54 4.22 3.52
CA ALA A 14 -1.19 3.73 3.75
C ALA A 14 -0.40 3.64 2.44
N VAL A 15 -1.01 3.17 1.35
CA VAL A 15 -0.40 3.17 0.00
C VAL A 15 -0.01 4.59 -0.42
N ALA A 16 -0.91 5.56 -0.24
CA ALA A 16 -0.64 6.96 -0.57
C ALA A 16 0.55 7.52 0.23
N LYS A 17 0.59 7.25 1.55
CA LYS A 17 1.68 7.66 2.44
C LYS A 17 3.01 7.03 2.01
N LEU A 18 3.04 5.72 1.75
CA LEU A 18 4.25 5.01 1.30
C LEU A 18 4.80 5.58 0.00
N LYS A 19 3.93 5.84 -0.99
CA LYS A 19 4.32 6.48 -2.26
C LYS A 19 4.90 7.88 -2.03
N GLY A 20 4.32 8.65 -1.11
CA GLY A 20 4.84 9.95 -0.68
C GLY A 20 6.24 9.85 -0.07
N PHE A 21 6.46 8.89 0.84
CA PHE A 21 7.77 8.64 1.44
C PHE A 21 8.83 8.25 0.41
N LEU A 22 8.49 7.36 -0.54
CA LEU A 22 9.40 6.95 -1.61
C LEU A 22 9.81 8.16 -2.47
N LEU A 23 8.85 9.00 -2.85
CA LEU A 23 9.13 10.19 -3.64
C LEU A 23 10.01 11.19 -2.89
N ALA A 24 9.75 11.40 -1.60
CA ALA A 24 10.57 12.28 -0.76
C ALA A 24 11.99 11.71 -0.61
N ALA A 25 12.12 10.43 -0.29
CA ALA A 25 13.42 9.76 -0.14
C ALA A 25 14.25 9.82 -1.43
N ARG A 26 13.60 9.67 -2.60
CA ARG A 26 14.27 9.74 -3.91
C ARG A 26 14.90 11.11 -4.18
N ARG A 27 14.32 12.18 -3.64
CA ARG A 27 14.82 13.56 -3.80
C ARG A 27 15.96 13.90 -2.85
N THR A 28 16.04 13.22 -1.71
CA THR A 28 16.96 13.58 -0.62
C THR A 28 18.16 12.65 -0.48
N HIS A 29 18.08 11.43 -1.03
CA HIS A 29 19.13 10.42 -0.88
C HIS A 29 19.87 10.15 -2.19
N THR A 30 21.13 9.71 -2.09
CA THR A 30 21.86 9.17 -3.24
C THR A 30 21.15 7.92 -3.78
N ALA A 31 21.43 7.55 -5.04
CA ALA A 31 20.79 6.39 -5.66
C ALA A 31 21.00 5.09 -4.85
N ASP A 32 22.20 4.90 -4.28
CA ASP A 32 22.55 3.72 -3.51
C ASP A 32 21.87 3.69 -2.12
N ALA A 33 21.90 4.82 -1.42
CA ALA A 33 21.21 4.96 -0.14
C ALA A 33 19.68 4.81 -0.30
N TYR A 34 19.12 5.39 -1.37
CA TYR A 34 17.71 5.22 -1.71
C TYR A 34 17.37 3.76 -1.98
N ARG A 35 18.19 3.03 -2.73
CA ARG A 35 17.94 1.61 -3.04
C ARG A 35 17.83 0.76 -1.76
N THR A 36 18.75 0.98 -0.82
CA THR A 36 18.75 0.26 0.47
C THR A 36 17.55 0.64 1.32
N LEU A 37 17.24 1.94 1.44
CA LEU A 37 16.15 2.45 2.27
C LEU A 37 14.76 2.11 1.71
N SER A 38 14.59 2.17 0.39
CA SER A 38 13.30 1.95 -0.28
C SER A 38 12.90 0.48 -0.34
N ALA A 39 13.85 -0.46 -0.27
CA ALA A 39 13.57 -1.90 -0.39
C ALA A 39 12.46 -2.41 0.55
N PRO A 40 12.50 -2.17 1.88
CA PRO A 40 11.41 -2.59 2.77
C PRO A 40 10.10 -1.85 2.49
N ILE A 41 10.16 -0.56 2.13
CA ILE A 41 8.97 0.28 1.86
C ILE A 41 8.26 -0.20 0.59
N LEU A 42 9.01 -0.57 -0.45
CA LEU A 42 8.49 -1.10 -1.70
C LEU A 42 7.83 -2.47 -1.50
N ARG A 43 8.38 -3.33 -0.62
CA ARG A 43 7.76 -4.60 -0.27
C ARG A 43 6.41 -4.39 0.41
N GLU A 44 6.38 -3.53 1.42
CA GLU A 44 5.14 -3.19 2.13
C GLU A 44 4.10 -2.59 1.19
N LEU A 45 4.53 -1.73 0.25
CA LEU A 45 3.65 -1.17 -0.78
C LEU A 45 3.01 -2.27 -1.64
N GLN A 46 3.82 -3.22 -2.11
CA GLN A 46 3.34 -4.34 -2.92
C GLN A 46 2.35 -5.23 -2.15
N GLU A 47 2.60 -5.48 -0.86
CA GLU A 47 1.71 -6.28 -0.02
C GLU A 47 0.36 -5.59 0.18
N ARG A 48 0.36 -4.28 0.46
CA ARG A 48 -0.88 -3.50 0.60
C ARG A 48 -1.68 -3.41 -0.70
N GLU A 49 -1.02 -3.12 -1.81
CA GLU A 49 -1.67 -3.08 -3.13
C GLU A 49 -2.28 -4.45 -3.48
N ARG A 50 -1.60 -5.55 -3.13
CA ARG A 50 -2.17 -6.90 -3.29
C ARG A 50 -3.41 -7.11 -2.44
N ASP A 51 -3.37 -6.74 -1.16
CA ASP A 51 -4.51 -6.88 -0.24
C ASP A 51 -5.73 -6.09 -0.73
N ILE A 52 -5.50 -4.87 -1.24
CA ILE A 52 -6.53 -4.04 -1.87
C ILE A 52 -7.12 -4.73 -3.10
N LEU A 53 -6.29 -5.23 -4.01
CA LEU A 53 -6.77 -5.91 -5.22
C LEU A 53 -7.59 -7.16 -4.87
N VAL A 54 -7.16 -7.93 -3.85
CA VAL A 54 -7.92 -9.09 -3.36
C VAL A 54 -9.28 -8.65 -2.82
N TYR A 55 -9.34 -7.59 -2.02
CA TYR A 55 -10.61 -7.07 -1.50
C TYR A 55 -11.54 -6.59 -2.62
N LEU A 56 -11.04 -5.79 -3.56
CA LEU A 56 -11.82 -5.27 -4.68
C LEU A 56 -12.26 -6.35 -5.68
N SER A 57 -11.58 -7.50 -5.71
CA SER A 57 -11.97 -8.64 -6.55
C SER A 57 -13.19 -9.42 -6.02
N ARG A 58 -13.65 -9.13 -4.79
CA ARG A 58 -14.80 -9.79 -4.16
C ARG A 58 -16.10 -9.25 -4.75
N SER A 59 -17.09 -10.13 -4.89
CA SER A 59 -18.45 -9.75 -5.30
C SER A 59 -19.06 -8.72 -4.34
N PRO A 60 -19.88 -7.77 -4.83
CA PRO A 60 -20.54 -6.76 -4.00
C PRO A 60 -21.36 -7.35 -2.85
N GLU A 61 -21.96 -8.54 -3.03
CA GLU A 61 -22.72 -9.22 -1.95
C GLU A 61 -21.85 -9.58 -0.74
N MET A 62 -20.56 -9.88 -0.96
CA MET A 62 -19.61 -10.17 0.12
C MET A 62 -19.12 -8.90 0.82
N LEU A 63 -19.13 -7.77 0.12
CA LEU A 63 -18.72 -6.48 0.66
C LEU A 63 -19.83 -5.80 1.49
N ALA A 64 -21.10 -6.14 1.23
CA ALA A 64 -22.27 -5.61 1.94
C ALA A 64 -22.62 -6.36 3.23
N GLY A 65 -22.02 -7.53 3.46
CA GLY A 65 -22.34 -8.43 4.59
C GLY A 65 -21.27 -8.49 5.69
N SER A 66 -20.29 -7.59 5.70
CA SER A 66 -19.15 -7.56 6.64
C SER A 66 -19.23 -6.38 7.60
#